data_AF-A0A9E8D4E9-F1
#
_entry.id   AF-A0A9E8D4E9-F1
#
_cell.length_a   1.000
_cell.length_b   1.000
_cell.length_c   1.000
_cell.angle_alpha   90.00
_cell.angle_beta   90.00
_cell.angle_gamma   90.00
#
_symmetry.space_group_name_H-M   'P 1'
#
loop_
_entity.id
_entity.type
_entity.pdbx_description
1 polymer ?
#
loop_
_entity_poly.entity_id
_entity_poly.type
_entity_poly.pdbx_seq_one_letter_code
_entity_poly.pdbx_strand_id
1 'polypeptide(L)'
;MMSTSDAYSAYSNYRIKWASLPWETDEAMALRRRVFCDEQAIFDQDDRDAIDDSAHLLVALGCTGGWYEQVVGTVRIHESEPGLWHGSRLAVDPAFRAQGRLGSTLIRLAVSSAHALGCQRFLARVQAQNEALFQQLHWRSIGKELILDRPHVVMEADLTHYPPCHSPLSGFVVPGRQRQPLAELAPGLLKILSAPALRQAS
;
A
#
# COMPACT_ATOMS: atom_id res chain seq x y z
N MET A 1 -31.65 11.17 -1.74
CA MET A 1 -30.75 10.14 -2.29
C MET A 1 -29.34 10.69 -2.21
N MET A 2 -28.54 10.19 -1.26
CA MET A 2 -27.11 10.51 -1.20
C MET A 2 -26.42 9.75 -2.33
N SER A 3 -25.74 10.46 -3.22
CA SER A 3 -24.91 9.86 -4.26
C SER A 3 -23.79 9.07 -3.59
N THR A 4 -23.69 7.79 -3.91
CA THR A 4 -22.76 6.81 -3.31
C THR A 4 -21.30 6.98 -3.76
N SER A 5 -20.95 8.03 -4.51
CA SER A 5 -19.60 8.19 -5.06
C SER A 5 -18.61 9.01 -4.23
N ASP A 6 -19.06 9.79 -3.24
CA ASP A 6 -18.20 10.81 -2.61
C ASP A 6 -17.81 10.52 -1.14
N ALA A 7 -18.26 9.39 -0.57
CA ALA A 7 -18.14 9.14 0.88
C ALA A 7 -16.93 8.29 1.33
N TYR A 8 -16.17 7.66 0.43
CA TYR A 8 -15.03 6.81 0.81
C TYR A 8 -13.67 7.55 0.83
N SER A 9 -13.68 8.88 0.90
CA SER A 9 -12.44 9.66 0.89
C SER A 9 -11.83 9.81 2.29
N ALA A 10 -10.90 8.91 2.57
CA ALA A 10 -9.82 8.98 3.56
C ALA A 10 -10.20 8.64 5.01
N TYR A 11 -9.90 7.39 5.37
CA TYR A 11 -9.65 7.00 6.76
C TYR A 11 -8.67 7.95 7.45
N SER A 12 -8.89 8.18 8.75
CA SER A 12 -8.02 9.01 9.59
C SER A 12 -6.57 8.51 9.62
N ASN A 13 -6.39 7.19 9.56
CA ASN A 13 -5.11 6.51 9.47
C ASN A 13 -5.30 5.13 8.84
N TYR A 14 -4.16 4.50 8.53
CA TYR A 14 -4.09 3.16 8.01
C TYR A 14 -3.10 2.34 8.84
N ARG A 15 -3.43 1.08 9.08
CA ARG A 15 -2.56 0.10 9.72
C ARG A 15 -1.98 -0.83 8.67
N ILE A 16 -0.66 -0.90 8.56
CA ILE A 16 0.04 -1.81 7.65
C ILE A 16 0.66 -2.90 8.50
N LYS A 17 0.19 -4.15 8.40
CA LYS A 17 0.65 -5.28 9.23
C LYS A 17 0.57 -6.61 8.47
N TRP A 18 1.11 -7.67 9.05
CA TRP A 18 0.75 -9.03 8.65
C TRP A 18 -0.72 -9.31 8.97
N ALA A 19 -1.41 -9.97 8.04
CA ALA A 19 -2.76 -10.45 8.26
C ALA A 19 -2.75 -11.46 9.42
N SER A 20 -3.68 -11.29 10.36
CA SER A 20 -3.78 -12.12 11.55
C SER A 20 -5.20 -12.60 11.84
N LEU A 21 -6.20 -12.09 11.11
CA LEU A 21 -7.61 -12.46 11.26
C LEU A 21 -8.16 -12.98 9.93
N PRO A 22 -9.09 -13.96 9.93
CA PRO A 22 -9.63 -14.54 8.69
C PRO A 22 -10.21 -13.51 7.73
N TRP A 23 -10.97 -12.54 8.25
CA TRP A 23 -11.58 -11.50 7.42
C TRP A 23 -10.55 -10.62 6.69
N GLU A 24 -9.37 -10.40 7.28
CA GLU A 24 -8.28 -9.64 6.65
C GLU A 24 -7.75 -10.41 5.44
N THR A 25 -7.60 -11.72 5.58
CA THR A 25 -7.18 -12.61 4.48
C THR A 25 -8.26 -12.67 3.39
N ASP A 26 -9.52 -12.84 3.77
CA ASP A 26 -10.63 -12.94 2.82
C ASP A 26 -10.77 -11.65 1.98
N GLU A 27 -10.72 -10.48 2.62
CA GLU A 27 -10.79 -9.19 1.91
C GLU A 27 -9.54 -8.91 1.07
N ALA A 28 -8.34 -9.30 1.55
CA ALA A 28 -7.13 -9.18 0.77
C ALA A 28 -7.17 -10.03 -0.50
N MET A 29 -7.69 -11.25 -0.42
CA MET A 29 -7.89 -12.13 -1.59
C MET A 29 -8.93 -11.53 -2.54
N ALA A 30 -10.04 -11.01 -2.02
CA ALA A 30 -11.04 -10.32 -2.83
C ALA A 30 -10.45 -9.07 -3.53
N LEU A 31 -9.61 -8.31 -2.83
CA LEU A 31 -8.92 -7.16 -3.41
C LEU A 31 -7.95 -7.56 -4.53
N ARG A 32 -7.17 -8.64 -4.33
CA ARG A 32 -6.28 -9.17 -5.38
C ARG A 32 -7.05 -9.59 -6.62
N ARG A 33 -8.18 -10.30 -6.46
CA ARG A 33 -9.05 -10.65 -7.58
C ARG A 33 -9.53 -9.40 -8.34
N ARG A 34 -10.05 -8.39 -7.63
CA ARG A 34 -10.49 -7.13 -8.27
C ARG A 34 -9.37 -6.43 -9.04
N VAL A 35 -8.17 -6.37 -8.48
CA VAL A 35 -7.04 -5.65 -9.11
C VAL A 35 -6.42 -6.46 -10.26
N PHE A 36 -6.17 -7.76 -10.07
CA PHE A 36 -5.43 -8.55 -11.05
C PHE A 36 -6.30 -9.21 -12.11
N CYS A 37 -7.55 -9.57 -11.77
CA CYS A 37 -8.50 -10.12 -12.74
C CYS A 37 -9.33 -8.98 -13.35
N ASP A 38 -10.12 -8.28 -12.55
CA ASP A 38 -11.13 -7.36 -13.08
C ASP A 38 -10.51 -6.09 -13.69
N GLU A 39 -9.51 -5.50 -13.03
CA GLU A 39 -8.88 -4.25 -13.49
C GLU A 39 -7.73 -4.49 -14.49
N GLN A 40 -6.78 -5.36 -14.14
CA GLN A 40 -5.59 -5.56 -14.96
C GLN A 40 -5.74 -6.66 -16.00
N ALA A 41 -6.77 -7.52 -15.93
CA ALA A 41 -6.98 -8.66 -16.82
C ALA A 41 -5.73 -9.53 -17.01
N ILE A 42 -4.97 -9.75 -15.92
CA ILE A 42 -3.79 -10.62 -15.91
C ILE A 42 -4.22 -12.07 -15.74
N PHE A 43 -5.20 -12.30 -14.88
CA PHE A 43 -5.80 -13.61 -14.64
C PHE A 43 -7.27 -13.58 -15.05
N ASP A 44 -7.81 -14.74 -15.43
CA ASP A 44 -9.17 -14.83 -15.93
C ASP A 44 -10.19 -14.75 -14.79
N GLN A 45 -10.07 -15.63 -13.78
CA GLN A 45 -11.05 -15.73 -12.69
C GLN A 45 -10.45 -15.60 -11.29
N ASP A 46 -9.23 -16.08 -11.09
CA ASP A 46 -8.56 -16.06 -9.78
C ASP A 46 -7.05 -15.94 -9.97
N ASP A 47 -6.40 -15.17 -9.10
CA ASP A 47 -4.95 -15.00 -9.06
C ASP A 47 -4.27 -15.91 -8.02
N ARG A 48 -5.05 -16.71 -7.27
CA ARG A 48 -4.54 -17.66 -6.28
C ARG A 48 -3.65 -18.74 -6.89
N ASP A 49 -2.61 -19.13 -6.15
CA ASP A 49 -1.72 -20.23 -6.50
C ASP A 49 -1.24 -21.00 -5.25
N ALA A 50 -0.46 -22.07 -5.44
CA ALA A 50 0.02 -22.93 -4.35
C ALA A 50 0.95 -22.22 -3.33
N ILE A 51 1.50 -21.05 -3.67
CA ILE A 51 2.33 -20.27 -2.73
C ILE A 51 1.44 -19.58 -1.68
N ASP A 52 0.16 -19.36 -1.97
CA ASP A 52 -0.77 -18.74 -1.02
C ASP A 52 -0.96 -19.57 0.26
N ASP A 53 -0.72 -20.88 0.20
CA ASP A 53 -0.87 -21.79 1.34
C ASP A 53 0.25 -21.64 2.40
N SER A 54 1.40 -21.08 2.02
CA SER A 54 2.57 -20.94 2.90
C SER A 54 3.13 -19.52 2.98
N ALA A 55 2.64 -18.60 2.14
CA ALA A 55 3.07 -17.20 2.15
C ALA A 55 2.57 -16.43 3.37
N HIS A 56 3.35 -15.44 3.79
CA HIS A 56 2.87 -14.42 4.72
C HIS A 56 2.14 -13.33 3.95
N LEU A 57 0.85 -13.16 4.25
CA LEU A 57 0.02 -12.12 3.68
C LEU A 57 0.08 -10.86 4.55
N LEU A 58 0.26 -9.70 3.91
CA LEU A 58 0.30 -8.38 4.52
C LEU A 58 -0.89 -7.57 4.04
N VAL A 59 -1.43 -6.73 4.92
CA VAL A 59 -2.59 -5.89 4.66
C VAL A 59 -2.34 -4.45 5.07
N ALA A 60 -2.93 -3.53 4.31
CA ALA A 60 -3.14 -2.14 4.68
C ALA A 60 -4.63 -1.98 5.01
N LEU A 61 -4.92 -1.71 6.28
CA LEU A 61 -6.27 -1.59 6.83
C LEU A 61 -6.63 -0.12 6.97
N GLY A 62 -7.80 0.27 6.49
CA GLY A 62 -8.41 1.56 6.78
C GLY A 62 -8.95 1.62 8.21
N CYS A 63 -8.64 2.69 8.94
CA CYS A 63 -9.02 2.85 10.34
C CYS A 63 -9.95 4.04 10.60
N THR A 64 -11.07 3.79 11.26
CA THR A 64 -12.01 4.81 11.76
C THR A 64 -12.16 4.65 13.26
N GLY A 65 -11.87 5.70 14.04
CA GLY A 65 -12.03 5.66 15.50
C GLY A 65 -11.23 4.57 16.21
N GLY A 66 -10.11 4.11 15.61
CA GLY A 66 -9.27 3.03 16.13
C GLY A 66 -9.69 1.62 15.70
N TRP A 67 -10.80 1.46 14.99
CA TRP A 67 -11.28 0.19 14.47
C TRP A 67 -10.85 -0.02 13.02
N TYR A 68 -10.53 -1.27 12.67
CA TYR A 68 -10.25 -1.65 11.28
C TYR A 68 -11.58 -1.91 10.56
N GLU A 69 -11.77 -1.27 9.41
CA GLU A 69 -13.03 -1.40 8.65
C GLU A 69 -12.85 -2.14 7.33
N GLN A 70 -11.72 -1.95 6.63
CA GLN A 70 -11.54 -2.48 5.28
C GLN A 70 -10.06 -2.71 4.98
N VAL A 71 -9.75 -3.79 4.26
CA VAL A 71 -8.47 -3.96 3.55
C VAL A 71 -8.46 -3.11 2.27
N VAL A 72 -7.57 -2.11 2.24
CA VAL A 72 -7.40 -1.18 1.10
C VAL A 72 -6.11 -1.43 0.32
N GLY A 73 -5.27 -2.35 0.79
CA GLY A 73 -4.06 -2.78 0.11
C GLY A 73 -3.53 -4.08 0.66
N THR A 74 -2.78 -4.83 -0.14
CA THR A 74 -2.18 -6.09 0.26
C THR A 74 -0.92 -6.40 -0.53
N VAL A 75 -0.05 -7.22 0.04
CA VAL A 75 1.11 -7.84 -0.62
C VAL A 75 1.37 -9.17 0.09
N ARG A 76 1.94 -10.15 -0.59
CA ARG A 76 2.42 -11.38 0.06
C ARG A 76 3.93 -11.51 -0.07
N ILE A 77 4.54 -12.16 0.92
CA ILE A 77 5.94 -12.56 0.89
C ILE A 77 6.06 -14.06 1.14
N HIS A 78 7.05 -14.70 0.53
CA HIS A 78 7.40 -16.09 0.81
C HIS A 78 8.89 -16.31 0.66
N GLU A 79 9.41 -17.31 1.36
CA GLU A 79 10.77 -17.82 1.20
C GLU A 79 10.74 -18.96 0.19
N SER A 80 11.43 -18.83 -0.93
CA SER A 80 11.50 -19.90 -1.95
C SER A 80 12.62 -20.89 -1.63
N GLU A 81 13.71 -20.39 -1.07
CA GLU A 81 14.88 -21.15 -0.61
C GLU A 81 15.44 -20.42 0.63
N PRO A 82 16.17 -21.11 1.53
CA PRO A 82 16.70 -20.47 2.73
C PRO A 82 17.45 -19.16 2.45
N GLY A 83 16.97 -18.05 3.01
CA GLY A 83 17.51 -16.71 2.83
C GLY A 83 17.09 -15.98 1.54
N LEU A 84 16.38 -16.65 0.61
CA LEU A 84 15.85 -16.05 -0.62
C LEU A 84 14.34 -15.82 -0.51
N TRP A 85 13.97 -14.55 -0.43
CA TRP A 85 12.60 -14.11 -0.24
C TRP A 85 12.06 -13.41 -1.47
N HIS A 86 10.75 -13.54 -1.67
CA HIS A 86 10.04 -12.95 -2.80
C HIS A 86 8.82 -12.16 -2.34
N GLY A 87 8.72 -10.90 -2.79
CA GLY A 87 7.51 -10.10 -2.73
C GLY A 87 6.67 -10.26 -3.99
N SER A 88 5.36 -10.48 -3.84
CA SER A 88 4.44 -10.62 -4.98
C SER A 88 3.02 -10.16 -4.63
N ARG A 89 2.17 -10.04 -5.66
CA ARG A 89 0.74 -9.68 -5.53
C ARG A 89 0.48 -8.38 -4.77
N LEU A 90 1.34 -7.38 -4.98
CA LEU A 90 1.10 -6.03 -4.47
C LEU A 90 -0.12 -5.42 -5.16
N ALA A 91 -1.19 -5.20 -4.40
CA ALA A 91 -2.42 -4.58 -4.86
C ALA A 91 -2.82 -3.46 -3.89
N VAL A 92 -3.23 -2.31 -4.44
CA VAL A 92 -3.82 -1.21 -3.67
C VAL A 92 -5.11 -0.83 -4.37
N ASP A 93 -6.18 -0.72 -3.61
CA ASP A 93 -7.48 -0.33 -4.12
C ASP A 93 -7.40 1.05 -4.81
N PRO A 94 -7.93 1.19 -6.05
CA PRO A 94 -7.85 2.43 -6.82
C PRO A 94 -8.24 3.70 -6.05
N ALA A 95 -9.26 3.62 -5.19
CA ALA A 95 -9.75 4.74 -4.41
C ALA A 95 -8.70 5.27 -3.41
N PHE A 96 -7.72 4.45 -3.05
CA PHE A 96 -6.70 4.75 -2.04
C PHE A 96 -5.30 4.98 -2.64
N ARG A 97 -5.10 4.78 -3.95
CA ARG A 97 -3.80 4.99 -4.62
C ARG A 97 -3.31 6.43 -4.54
N ALA A 98 -4.23 7.41 -4.50
CA ALA A 98 -3.91 8.82 -4.32
C ALA A 98 -3.21 9.14 -2.99
N GLN A 99 -3.26 8.23 -2.01
CA GLN A 99 -2.53 8.37 -0.76
C GLN A 99 -1.03 8.13 -0.91
N GLY A 100 -0.58 7.49 -2.01
CA GLY A 100 0.81 7.28 -2.45
C GLY A 100 1.72 6.46 -1.52
N ARG A 101 1.45 6.48 -0.21
CA ARG A 101 2.27 5.92 0.86
C ARG A 101 1.90 4.48 1.20
N LEU A 102 0.70 4.02 0.83
CA LEU A 102 0.24 2.68 1.19
C LEU A 102 1.09 1.60 0.52
N GLY A 103 1.27 1.69 -0.80
CA GLY A 103 2.09 0.73 -1.56
C GLY A 103 3.55 0.70 -1.08
N SER A 104 4.19 1.87 -0.92
CA SER A 104 5.56 1.94 -0.43
C SER A 104 5.71 1.46 1.03
N THR A 105 4.71 1.68 1.89
CA THR A 105 4.74 1.17 3.27
C THR A 105 4.51 -0.34 3.33
N LEU A 106 3.68 -0.90 2.45
CA LEU A 106 3.54 -2.35 2.27
C LEU A 106 4.86 -2.97 1.83
N ILE A 107 5.53 -2.39 0.82
CA ILE A 107 6.86 -2.83 0.36
C ILE A 107 7.86 -2.76 1.51
N ARG A 108 7.89 -1.66 2.26
CA ARG A 108 8.78 -1.50 3.41
C ARG A 108 8.54 -2.58 4.47
N LEU A 109 7.29 -2.84 4.85
CA LEU A 109 7.01 -3.89 5.84
C LEU A 109 7.39 -5.28 5.30
N ALA A 110 7.09 -5.56 4.03
CA ALA A 110 7.44 -6.81 3.37
C ALA A 110 8.94 -7.09 3.49
N VAL A 111 9.79 -6.18 3.01
CA VAL A 111 11.25 -6.35 3.04
C VAL A 111 11.77 -6.37 4.47
N SER A 112 11.37 -5.43 5.34
CA SER A 112 11.83 -5.37 6.73
C SER A 112 11.45 -6.61 7.55
N SER A 113 10.26 -7.17 7.33
CA SER A 113 9.82 -8.38 8.04
C SER A 113 10.56 -9.64 7.56
N ALA A 114 10.80 -9.79 6.26
CA ALA A 114 11.66 -10.85 5.75
C ALA A 114 13.11 -10.71 6.24
N HIS A 115 13.64 -9.48 6.29
CA HIS A 115 14.97 -9.20 6.83
C HIS A 115 15.10 -9.65 8.29
N ALA A 116 14.05 -9.43 9.10
CA ALA A 116 13.99 -9.93 10.48
C ALA A 116 13.95 -11.47 10.59
N LEU A 117 13.55 -12.17 9.53
CA LEU A 117 13.49 -13.63 9.43
C LEU A 117 14.77 -14.24 8.82
N GLY A 118 15.82 -13.44 8.59
CA GLY A 118 17.09 -13.93 8.05
C GLY A 118 17.20 -13.86 6.52
N CYS A 119 16.33 -13.09 5.86
CA CYS A 119 16.45 -12.82 4.42
C CYS A 119 17.84 -12.25 4.08
N GLN A 120 18.49 -12.87 3.10
CA GLN A 120 19.75 -12.44 2.52
C GLN A 120 19.56 -11.77 1.16
N ARG A 121 18.51 -12.15 0.43
CA ARG A 121 18.12 -11.57 -0.86
C ARG A 121 16.60 -11.47 -0.94
N PHE A 122 16.10 -10.29 -1.30
CA PHE A 122 14.67 -10.06 -1.46
C PHE A 122 14.37 -9.62 -2.89
N LEU A 123 13.61 -10.43 -3.62
CA LEU A 123 13.32 -10.24 -5.04
C LEU A 123 11.85 -9.93 -5.31
N ALA A 124 11.58 -9.23 -6.41
CA ALA A 124 10.23 -9.05 -6.93
C ALA A 124 10.24 -9.03 -8.46
N ARG A 125 9.15 -9.52 -9.06
CA ARG A 125 8.87 -9.38 -10.50
C ARG A 125 7.92 -8.19 -10.65
N VAL A 126 8.45 -7.10 -11.15
CA VAL A 126 7.75 -5.80 -11.22
C VAL A 126 7.37 -5.54 -12.67
N GLN A 127 6.13 -5.13 -12.94
CA GLN A 127 5.74 -4.69 -14.29
C GLN A 127 6.66 -3.54 -14.73
N ALA A 128 7.16 -3.55 -15.96
CA ALA A 128 8.17 -2.59 -16.42
C ALA A 128 7.78 -1.12 -16.21
N GLN A 129 6.47 -0.79 -16.27
CA GLN A 129 5.95 0.55 -16.00
C GLN A 129 6.21 1.05 -14.56
N ASN A 130 6.40 0.15 -13.60
CA ASN A 130 6.64 0.47 -12.20
C ASN A 130 8.13 0.44 -11.81
N GLU A 131 9.04 0.19 -12.76
CA GLU A 131 10.48 0.07 -12.48
C GLU A 131 11.05 1.34 -11.81
N ALA A 132 10.70 2.52 -12.33
CA ALA A 132 11.18 3.80 -11.80
C ALA A 132 10.74 4.05 -10.34
N LEU A 133 9.51 3.64 -9.99
CA LEU A 133 9.02 3.71 -8.60
C LEU A 133 9.85 2.82 -7.69
N PHE A 134 10.15 1.59 -8.11
CA PHE A 134 10.95 0.67 -7.30
C PHE A 134 12.40 1.13 -7.16
N GLN A 135 12.98 1.75 -8.19
CA GLN A 135 14.30 2.38 -8.10
C GLN A 135 14.34 3.49 -7.04
N GLN A 136 13.30 4.33 -6.97
CA GLN A 136 13.16 5.35 -5.90
C GLN A 136 13.02 4.73 -4.50
N LEU A 137 12.55 3.48 -4.42
CA LEU A 137 12.47 2.71 -3.18
C LEU A 137 13.74 1.92 -2.88
N HIS A 138 14.89 2.26 -3.49
CA HIS A 138 16.17 1.56 -3.27
C HIS A 138 16.14 0.09 -3.71
N TRP A 139 15.52 -0.18 -4.86
CA TRP A 139 15.63 -1.46 -5.54
C TRP A 139 16.49 -1.32 -6.80
N ARG A 140 17.24 -2.39 -7.11
CA ARG A 140 18.04 -2.48 -8.33
C ARG A 140 17.42 -3.45 -9.32
N SER A 141 17.42 -3.09 -10.60
CA SER A 141 17.04 -3.99 -11.69
C SER A 141 18.16 -4.99 -11.96
N ILE A 142 17.84 -6.28 -12.00
CA ILE A 142 18.80 -7.37 -12.20
C ILE A 142 18.48 -8.26 -13.41
N GLY A 143 17.31 -8.10 -14.02
CA GLY A 143 16.89 -8.86 -15.20
C GLY A 143 15.60 -8.36 -15.80
N LYS A 144 15.27 -8.83 -17.01
CA LYS A 144 14.01 -8.58 -17.69
C LYS A 144 13.38 -9.90 -18.09
N GLU A 145 12.07 -10.00 -17.97
CA GLU A 145 11.29 -11.20 -18.27
C GLU A 145 9.98 -10.80 -18.97
N LEU A 146 9.39 -11.74 -19.71
CA LEU A 146 8.00 -11.64 -20.19
C LEU A 146 7.16 -12.60 -19.36
N ILE A 147 6.09 -12.09 -18.75
CA ILE A 147 5.14 -12.87 -17.97
C ILE A 147 3.76 -12.59 -18.56
N LEU A 148 3.11 -13.62 -19.11
CA LEU A 148 1.81 -13.51 -19.78
C LEU A 148 1.80 -12.37 -20.81
N ASP A 149 2.82 -12.36 -21.68
CA ASP A 149 3.06 -11.34 -22.72
C ASP A 149 3.22 -9.89 -22.23
N ARG A 150 3.44 -9.71 -20.92
CA ARG A 150 3.69 -8.40 -20.32
C ARG A 150 5.16 -8.25 -19.89
N PRO A 151 5.80 -7.12 -20.22
CA PRO A 151 7.18 -6.87 -19.83
C PRO A 151 7.28 -6.67 -18.31
N HIS A 152 8.14 -7.47 -17.71
CA HIS A 152 8.50 -7.40 -16.29
C HIS A 152 10.01 -7.21 -16.13
N VAL A 153 10.38 -6.63 -15.00
CA VAL A 153 11.75 -6.45 -14.55
C VAL A 153 11.89 -7.22 -13.25
N VAL A 154 12.92 -8.08 -13.19
CA VAL A 154 13.31 -8.72 -11.94
C VAL A 154 14.14 -7.71 -11.17
N MET A 155 13.69 -7.38 -9.97
CA MET A 155 14.33 -6.37 -9.12
C MET A 155 14.68 -6.97 -7.77
N GLU A 156 15.75 -6.45 -7.16
CA GLU A 156 16.25 -6.84 -5.84
C GLU A 156 16.28 -5.63 -4.91
N ALA A 157 15.78 -5.80 -3.69
CA ALA A 157 15.77 -4.75 -2.67
C ALA A 157 17.16 -4.61 -2.02
N ASP A 158 17.57 -3.37 -1.74
CA ASP A 158 18.72 -3.11 -0.88
C ASP A 158 18.35 -3.29 0.60
N LEU A 159 18.69 -4.45 1.17
CA LEU A 159 18.37 -4.78 2.56
C LEU A 159 18.95 -3.79 3.58
N THR A 160 20.02 -3.06 3.24
CA THR A 160 20.60 -2.05 4.15
C THR A 160 19.68 -0.84 4.33
N HIS A 161 18.86 -0.54 3.32
CA HIS A 161 17.84 0.52 3.38
C HIS A 161 16.62 0.11 4.21
N TYR A 162 16.35 -1.19 4.33
CA TYR A 162 15.18 -1.75 5.00
C TYR A 162 15.57 -2.43 6.31
N PRO A 163 15.70 -1.69 7.44
CA PRO A 163 16.07 -2.31 8.71
C PRO A 163 15.05 -3.38 9.14
N PRO A 164 15.49 -4.44 9.85
CA PRO A 164 14.61 -5.51 10.31
C PRO A 164 13.41 -5.02 11.13
N CYS A 165 12.23 -5.59 10.87
CA CYS A 165 11.02 -5.37 11.66
C CYS A 165 10.60 -6.68 12.36
N HIS A 166 10.83 -6.75 13.67
CA HIS A 166 10.52 -7.93 14.50
C HIS A 166 9.08 -7.95 15.05
N SER A 167 8.26 -6.95 14.75
CA SER A 167 6.87 -6.83 15.21
C SER A 167 5.85 -6.68 14.05
N PRO A 168 5.89 -7.56 13.04
CA PRO A 168 5.11 -7.36 11.81
C PRO A 168 3.58 -7.44 12.01
N LEU A 169 3.11 -8.11 13.07
CA LEU A 169 1.68 -8.16 13.43
C LEU A 169 1.15 -6.83 13.97
N SER A 170 1.99 -6.05 14.64
CA SER A 170 1.65 -4.68 15.07
C SER A 170 1.89 -3.67 13.95
N GLY A 171 2.93 -3.91 13.15
CA GLY A 171 3.20 -3.21 11.90
C GLY A 171 3.37 -1.70 12.04
N PHE A 172 3.05 -0.97 10.97
CA PHE A 172 3.22 0.49 10.87
C PHE A 172 1.88 1.23 10.83
N VAL A 173 1.91 2.50 11.22
CA VAL A 173 0.78 3.43 11.04
C VAL A 173 1.12 4.43 9.94
N VAL A 174 0.21 4.62 9.00
CA VAL A 174 0.27 5.68 8.01
C VAL A 174 -0.87 6.65 8.29
N PRO A 175 -0.60 7.94 8.55
CA PRO A 175 -1.67 8.91 8.72
C PRO A 175 -2.43 9.08 7.41
N GLY A 176 -3.75 9.20 7.50
CA GLY A 176 -4.55 9.54 6.35
C GLY A 176 -4.31 10.98 5.92
N ARG A 177 -4.38 11.23 4.62
CA ARG A 177 -4.30 12.60 4.11
C ARG A 177 -5.66 13.26 4.34
N GLN A 178 -5.79 14.00 5.42
CA GLN A 178 -6.94 14.89 5.60
C GLN A 178 -6.81 16.04 4.60
N ARG A 179 -7.74 16.12 3.66
CA ARG A 179 -8.03 17.40 3.02
C ARG A 179 -8.88 18.18 4.02
N GLN A 180 -8.26 18.95 4.90
CA GLN A 180 -8.99 20.01 5.60
C GLN A 180 -9.12 21.20 4.65
N PRO A 181 -10.33 21.60 4.26
CA PRO A 181 -10.52 22.91 3.66
C PRO A 181 -10.06 23.96 4.67
N LEU A 182 -9.22 24.91 4.23
CA LEU A 182 -8.73 26.03 5.05
C LEU A 182 -9.86 26.80 5.77
N ALA A 183 -11.08 26.75 5.21
CA ALA A 183 -12.29 27.33 5.80
C ALA A 183 -12.69 26.73 7.16
N GLU A 184 -12.37 25.47 7.42
CA GLU A 184 -12.72 24.79 8.69
C GLU A 184 -11.68 25.03 9.79
N LEU A 185 -10.43 25.32 9.43
CA LEU A 185 -9.34 25.55 10.38
C LEU A 185 -9.41 26.93 11.05
N ALA A 186 -10.01 27.93 10.38
CA ALA A 186 -10.17 29.25 10.94
C ALA A 186 -11.34 30.01 10.27
N PRO A 187 -12.60 29.69 10.60
CA PRO A 187 -13.77 30.39 10.01
C PRO A 187 -13.76 31.90 10.27
N GLY A 188 -13.03 32.37 11.30
CA GLY A 188 -12.85 33.79 11.61
C GLY A 188 -11.75 34.49 10.79
N LEU A 189 -10.75 33.78 10.26
CA LEU A 189 -9.60 34.40 9.57
C LEU A 189 -9.99 34.89 8.17
N LEU A 190 -10.86 34.15 7.49
CA LEU A 190 -11.43 34.56 6.20
C LEU A 190 -12.25 35.85 6.32
N LYS A 191 -12.99 36.03 7.42
CA LYS A 191 -13.73 37.28 7.69
C LYS A 191 -12.82 38.48 7.89
N ILE A 192 -11.68 38.29 8.56
CA ILE A 192 -10.68 39.34 8.82
C ILE A 192 -9.99 39.78 7.52
N LEU A 193 -9.68 38.85 6.62
CA LEU A 193 -9.03 39.15 5.34
C LEU A 193 -9.99 39.79 4.31
N SER A 194 -11.31 39.66 4.51
CA SER A 194 -12.35 40.27 3.66
C SER A 194 -12.91 41.59 4.20
N ALA A 195 -12.47 42.04 5.38
CA ALA A 195 -12.94 43.30 5.95
C ALA A 195 -12.35 44.49 5.15
N PRO A 196 -13.17 45.43 4.64
CA PRO A 196 -12.63 46.62 4.01
C PRO A 196 -11.82 47.41 5.04
N ALA A 197 -10.60 47.80 4.67
CA ALA A 197 -9.74 48.64 5.50
C ALA A 197 -10.55 49.87 5.96
N LEU A 198 -10.73 50.02 7.28
CA LEU A 198 -11.33 51.20 7.88
C LEU A 198 -10.59 52.43 7.35
N ARG A 199 -11.24 53.18 6.46
CA ARG A 199 -10.78 54.52 6.08
C ARG A 199 -10.86 55.36 7.34
N GLN A 200 -9.70 55.79 7.83
CA GLN A 200 -9.61 56.83 8.86
C GLN A 200 -10.32 58.08 8.32
N ALA A 201 -11.33 58.55 9.06
CA ALA A 201 -11.95 59.84 8.85
C ALA A 201 -11.23 60.86 9.75
N SER A 202 -10.61 61.84 9.08
CA SER A 202 -10.28 63.23 9.46
C SER A 202 -9.69 63.49 10.85
#